data_AF-A0A5E4R1L4-F1
#
_entry.id   AF-A0A5E4R1L4-F1
#
_cell.length_a   1.000
_cell.length_b   1.000
_cell.length_c   1.000
_cell.angle_alpha   90.00
_cell.angle_beta   90.00
_cell.angle_gamma   90.00
#
_symmetry.space_group_name_H-M   'P 1'
#
loop_
_entity.id
_entity.type
_entity.pdbx_description
1 polymer ?
#
loop_
_entity_poly.entity_id
_entity_poly.type
_entity_poly.pdbx_seq_one_letter_code
_entity_poly.pdbx_strand_id
1 'polypeptide(L)'
;MYFRMPPLFELDNYEQCMGSEDGVFCVVAVDVITEPDNDVTNIIKKYSLNKQKQYNHSSLERGICVTSSCKGNNISNLNMEDLNIVLSECINETIYNEYKVKTQVSRIYYCHNSKRQVDVDVDIGDWIFAVIILIIFFRISKLERVYLKRAKGSKIKKFSRLRRDQVCISCSCGLRIINKIIDFFIKFGK
;
A
#
# COMPACT_ATOMS: atom_id res chain seq x y z
N MET A 1 -2.49 -32.35 -10.62
CA MET A 1 -3.05 -31.54 -11.73
C MET A 1 -2.73 -30.06 -11.54
N TYR A 2 -2.85 -29.50 -10.34
CA TYR A 2 -2.43 -28.11 -10.03
C TYR A 2 -0.94 -27.83 -10.26
N PHE A 3 -0.03 -28.75 -9.90
CA PHE A 3 1.42 -28.57 -10.05
C PHE A 3 1.94 -28.40 -11.49
N ARG A 4 1.08 -28.58 -12.51
CA ARG A 4 1.47 -28.36 -13.92
C ARG A 4 1.16 -26.94 -14.41
N MET A 5 0.39 -26.17 -13.65
CA MET A 5 0.04 -24.80 -14.00
C MET A 5 0.95 -23.83 -13.26
N PRO A 6 1.29 -22.69 -13.88
CA PRO A 6 1.94 -21.61 -13.15
C PRO A 6 1.11 -21.21 -11.92
N PRO A 7 1.77 -20.82 -10.81
CA PRO A 7 1.07 -20.28 -9.66
C PRO A 7 0.35 -18.99 -10.04
N LEU A 8 -0.82 -18.77 -9.45
CA LEU A 8 -1.63 -17.59 -9.75
C LEU A 8 -0.94 -16.30 -9.30
N PHE A 9 -0.34 -16.33 -8.11
CA PHE A 9 0.43 -15.23 -7.52
C PHE A 9 1.83 -15.72 -7.18
N GLU A 10 2.83 -14.97 -7.61
CA GLU A 10 4.23 -15.27 -7.31
C GLU A 10 5.01 -13.95 -7.28
N LEU A 11 5.72 -13.70 -6.19
CA LEU A 11 6.42 -12.44 -5.96
C LEU A 11 7.86 -12.73 -5.55
N ASP A 12 8.79 -12.07 -6.24
CA ASP A 12 10.19 -11.97 -5.84
C ASP A 12 10.31 -11.27 -4.48
N ASN A 13 11.43 -11.49 -3.81
CA ASN A 13 11.69 -10.86 -2.52
C ASN A 13 11.90 -9.35 -2.69
N TYR A 14 10.86 -8.58 -2.36
CA TYR A 14 10.84 -7.12 -2.46
C TYR A 14 11.98 -6.46 -1.68
N GLU A 15 12.14 -6.81 -0.40
CA GLU A 15 13.16 -6.22 0.48
C GLU A 15 14.57 -6.48 -0.05
N GLN A 16 14.82 -7.70 -0.51
CA GLN A 16 16.10 -8.06 -1.12
C GLN A 16 16.35 -7.28 -2.42
N CYS A 17 15.32 -7.08 -3.23
CA CYS A 17 15.41 -6.28 -4.45
C CYS A 17 15.75 -4.82 -4.15
N MET A 18 15.01 -4.21 -3.21
CA MET A 18 15.18 -2.81 -2.82
C MET A 18 16.46 -2.54 -2.03
N GLY A 19 17.05 -3.58 -1.42
CA GLY A 19 18.37 -3.47 -0.79
C GLY A 19 19.53 -3.29 -1.78
N SER A 20 19.30 -3.49 -3.09
CA SER A 20 20.30 -3.27 -4.13
C SER A 20 20.31 -1.81 -4.59
N GLU A 21 21.50 -1.23 -4.84
CA GLU A 21 21.64 0.20 -5.20
C GLU A 21 20.82 0.62 -6.44
N ASP A 22 20.56 -0.29 -7.37
CA ASP A 22 19.80 -0.04 -8.60
C ASP A 22 18.47 -0.78 -8.66
N GLY A 23 18.05 -1.41 -7.56
CA GLY A 23 16.88 -2.31 -7.50
C GLY A 23 15.62 -1.74 -8.13
N VAL A 24 15.02 -2.47 -9.08
CA VAL A 24 13.73 -2.14 -9.69
C VAL A 24 12.78 -3.32 -9.49
N PHE A 25 11.66 -3.07 -8.82
CA PHE A 25 10.64 -4.07 -8.54
C PHE A 25 9.31 -3.68 -9.17
N CYS A 26 8.74 -4.55 -10.00
CA CYS A 26 7.47 -4.29 -10.67
C CYS A 26 6.42 -5.32 -10.28
N VAL A 27 5.18 -4.86 -10.10
CA VAL A 27 4.01 -5.73 -9.93
C VAL A 27 3.16 -5.66 -11.20
N VAL A 28 2.92 -6.82 -11.81
CA VAL A 28 2.28 -6.93 -13.12
C VAL A 28 1.27 -8.07 -13.18
N ALA A 29 0.26 -7.91 -14.03
CA ALA A 29 -0.64 -8.96 -14.46
C ALA A 29 -0.22 -9.46 -15.85
N VAL A 30 -0.18 -10.78 -15.99
CA VAL A 30 0.33 -11.48 -17.16
C VAL A 30 -0.72 -12.49 -17.62
N ASP A 31 -1.15 -12.38 -18.87
CA ASP A 31 -2.12 -13.28 -19.44
C ASP A 31 -1.44 -14.43 -20.20
N VAL A 32 -1.94 -15.65 -19.98
CA VAL A 32 -1.50 -16.85 -20.67
C VAL A 32 -2.11 -16.90 -22.07
N ILE A 33 -1.25 -17.02 -23.09
CA ILE A 33 -1.67 -17.17 -24.48
C ILE A 33 -2.10 -18.62 -24.69
N THR A 34 -3.40 -18.84 -24.93
CA THR A 34 -3.92 -20.20 -25.16
C THR A 34 -3.66 -20.64 -26.60
N GLU A 35 -2.65 -21.49 -26.79
CA GLU A 35 -2.42 -22.18 -28.06
C GLU A 35 -3.16 -23.54 -28.08
N PRO A 36 -3.72 -23.97 -29.24
CA PRO A 36 -4.55 -25.17 -29.33
C PRO A 36 -3.77 -26.49 -29.14
N ASP A 37 -2.47 -26.50 -29.38
CA ASP A 37 -1.60 -27.69 -29.36
C ASP A 37 -0.81 -27.86 -28.05
N ASN A 38 -1.23 -27.18 -26.97
CA ASN A 38 -0.53 -27.25 -25.69
C ASN A 38 -1.45 -27.81 -24.59
N ASP A 39 -1.04 -28.95 -24.02
CA ASP A 39 -1.78 -29.62 -22.96
C ASP A 39 -1.96 -28.73 -21.70
N VAL A 40 -0.97 -27.90 -21.39
CA VAL A 40 -1.00 -27.02 -20.20
C VAL A 40 -2.01 -25.89 -20.39
N THR A 41 -2.02 -25.23 -21.56
CA THR A 41 -2.98 -24.15 -21.86
C THR A 41 -4.42 -24.68 -21.90
N ASN A 42 -4.62 -25.91 -22.39
CA ASN A 42 -5.92 -26.58 -22.38
C ASN A 42 -6.43 -26.86 -20.96
N ILE A 43 -5.55 -27.28 -20.05
CA ILE A 43 -5.89 -27.44 -18.63
C ILE A 43 -6.24 -26.10 -17.99
N ILE A 44 -5.41 -25.05 -18.21
CA ILE A 44 -5.64 -23.70 -17.69
C ILE A 44 -6.99 -23.18 -18.16
N LYS A 45 -7.31 -23.33 -19.45
CA LYS A 45 -8.58 -22.90 -20.04
C LYS A 45 -9.75 -23.65 -19.39
N LYS A 46 -9.66 -24.97 -19.25
CA LYS A 46 -10.73 -25.79 -18.65
C LYS A 46 -10.99 -25.44 -17.19
N TYR A 47 -9.93 -25.18 -16.41
CA TYR A 47 -10.06 -24.73 -15.01
C TYR A 47 -10.61 -23.31 -14.91
N SER A 48 -10.19 -22.42 -15.80
CA SER A 48 -10.58 -21.01 -15.77
C SER A 48 -12.01 -20.74 -16.24
N LEU A 49 -12.67 -21.71 -16.89
CA LEU A 49 -14.07 -21.61 -17.30
C LEU A 49 -15.04 -21.58 -16.11
N ASN A 50 -14.70 -22.22 -14.99
CA ASN A 50 -15.58 -22.29 -13.82
C ASN A 50 -15.28 -21.19 -12.78
N LYS A 51 -15.52 -19.94 -13.16
CA LYS A 51 -15.22 -18.75 -12.35
C LYS A 51 -15.97 -18.67 -11.02
N GLN A 52 -17.03 -19.47 -10.81
CA GLN A 52 -17.80 -19.48 -9.55
C GLN A 52 -17.09 -20.24 -8.42
N LYS A 53 -16.20 -21.18 -8.75
CA LYS A 53 -15.50 -22.01 -7.75
C LYS A 53 -13.98 -22.01 -7.90
N GLN A 54 -13.48 -21.56 -9.05
CA GLN A 54 -12.07 -21.63 -9.41
C GLN A 54 -11.60 -20.24 -9.85
N TYR A 55 -10.42 -19.85 -9.37
CA TYR A 55 -9.77 -18.62 -9.79
C TYR A 55 -9.40 -18.70 -11.27
N ASN A 56 -9.36 -17.54 -11.92
CA ASN A 56 -8.97 -17.47 -13.33
C ASN A 56 -7.45 -17.64 -13.45
N HIS A 57 -7.00 -18.83 -13.84
CA HIS A 57 -5.59 -19.13 -14.06
C HIS A 57 -5.08 -18.65 -15.43
N SER A 58 -5.94 -18.02 -16.25
CA SER A 58 -5.50 -17.39 -17.50
C SER A 58 -4.79 -16.06 -17.28
N SER A 59 -4.91 -15.46 -16.10
CA SER A 59 -4.28 -14.19 -15.73
C SER A 59 -3.51 -14.42 -14.44
N LEU A 60 -2.21 -14.18 -14.49
CA LEU A 60 -1.24 -14.48 -13.45
C LEU A 60 -0.68 -13.16 -12.92
N GLU A 61 -0.62 -13.01 -11.61
CA GLU A 61 0.00 -11.85 -10.98
C GLU A 61 1.43 -12.18 -10.60
N ARG A 62 2.34 -11.26 -10.94
CA ARG A 62 3.78 -11.40 -10.72
C ARG A 62 4.37 -10.15 -10.09
N GLY A 63 5.14 -10.34 -9.02
CA GLY A 63 6.05 -9.33 -8.48
C GLY A 63 7.48 -9.70 -8.89
N ILE A 64 8.15 -8.88 -9.68
CA ILE A 64 9.45 -9.24 -10.26
C ILE A 64 10.48 -8.18 -9.91
N CYS A 65 11.61 -8.63 -9.38
CA CYS A 65 12.81 -7.82 -9.27
C CYS A 65 13.51 -7.78 -10.62
N VAL A 66 13.19 -6.78 -11.42
CA VAL A 66 13.67 -6.65 -12.80
C VAL A 66 15.20 -6.63 -12.86
N THR A 67 15.86 -6.05 -11.86
CA THR A 67 17.32 -5.96 -11.78
C THR A 67 18.04 -7.29 -11.56
N SER A 68 17.44 -8.24 -10.83
CA SER A 68 18.08 -9.53 -10.57
C SER A 68 17.55 -10.63 -11.47
N SER A 69 16.24 -10.60 -11.75
CA SER A 69 15.53 -11.67 -12.42
C SER A 69 15.57 -11.52 -13.94
N CYS A 70 15.71 -10.29 -14.45
CA CYS A 70 15.83 -10.02 -15.88
C CYS A 70 17.25 -9.61 -16.28
N LYS A 71 17.75 -10.15 -17.39
CA LYS A 71 19.07 -9.79 -17.95
C LYS A 71 18.95 -8.49 -18.77
N GLY A 72 18.90 -7.35 -18.08
CA GLY A 72 18.91 -6.03 -18.72
C GLY A 72 20.00 -5.14 -18.12
N ASN A 73 20.77 -4.46 -18.96
CA ASN A 73 21.73 -3.46 -18.49
C ASN A 73 20.99 -2.13 -18.26
N ASN A 74 21.30 -1.42 -17.16
CA ASN A 74 20.78 -0.08 -16.84
C ASN A 74 19.25 0.06 -16.72
N ILE A 75 18.57 -0.96 -16.18
CA ILE A 75 17.10 -0.98 -16.01
C ILE A 75 16.60 0.19 -15.15
N SER A 76 17.41 0.64 -14.19
CA SER A 76 17.11 1.76 -13.30
C SER A 76 16.87 3.09 -14.03
N ASN A 77 17.37 3.26 -15.25
CA ASN A 77 17.24 4.50 -16.04
C ASN A 77 16.26 4.39 -17.22
N LEU A 78 15.58 3.25 -17.38
CA LEU A 78 14.65 3.06 -18.49
C LEU A 78 13.36 3.88 -18.31
N ASN A 79 12.83 4.35 -19.43
CA ASN A 79 11.48 4.89 -19.48
C ASN A 79 10.46 3.75 -19.29
N MET A 80 9.22 4.09 -18.92
CA MET A 80 8.16 3.10 -18.69
C MET A 80 7.86 2.24 -19.94
N GLU A 81 8.02 2.80 -21.14
CA GLU A 81 7.81 2.06 -22.40
C GLU A 81 8.89 1.00 -22.63
N ASP A 82 10.16 1.38 -22.50
CA ASP A 82 11.30 0.45 -22.63
C ASP A 82 11.24 -0.63 -21.53
N LEU A 83 10.86 -0.24 -20.32
CA LEU A 83 10.70 -1.15 -19.19
C LEU A 83 9.62 -2.20 -19.48
N ASN A 84 8.51 -1.82 -20.12
CA ASN A 84 7.45 -2.76 -20.50
C ASN A 84 7.93 -3.81 -21.50
N ILE A 85 8.76 -3.41 -22.46
CA ILE A 85 9.33 -4.32 -23.46
C ILE A 85 10.25 -5.34 -22.77
N VAL A 86 11.21 -4.86 -21.97
CA VAL A 86 12.16 -5.72 -21.24
C VAL A 86 11.43 -6.67 -20.30
N LEU A 87 10.42 -6.17 -19.59
CA LEU A 87 9.65 -6.96 -18.64
C LEU A 87 8.79 -8.02 -19.34
N SER A 88 8.15 -7.66 -20.46
CA SER A 88 7.36 -8.58 -21.26
C SER A 88 8.18 -9.74 -21.80
N GLU A 89 9.37 -9.45 -22.32
CA GLU A 89 10.30 -10.46 -22.84
C GLU A 89 10.80 -11.37 -21.71
N CYS A 90 11.29 -10.79 -20.62
CA CYS A 90 11.81 -11.51 -19.46
C CYS A 90 10.78 -12.46 -18.84
N ILE A 91 9.54 -11.99 -18.64
CA ILE A 91 8.45 -12.80 -18.08
C ILE A 91 8.11 -13.96 -19.01
N ASN A 92 7.96 -13.65 -20.30
CA ASN A 92 7.63 -14.67 -21.29
C ASN A 92 8.71 -15.74 -21.35
N GLU A 93 10.00 -15.38 -21.36
CA GLU A 93 11.08 -16.35 -21.31
C GLU A 93 11.06 -17.20 -20.03
N THR A 94 10.88 -16.56 -18.87
CA THR A 94 10.88 -17.24 -17.56
C THR A 94 9.76 -18.28 -17.47
N ILE A 95 8.52 -17.86 -17.75
CA ILE A 95 7.34 -18.75 -17.67
C ILE A 95 7.39 -19.80 -18.78
N TYR A 96 7.83 -19.44 -19.98
CA TYR A 96 7.97 -20.39 -21.09
C TYR A 96 9.00 -21.47 -20.78
N ASN A 97 10.14 -21.11 -20.17
CA ASN A 97 11.17 -22.08 -19.84
C ASN A 97 10.68 -23.13 -18.84
N GLU A 98 9.93 -22.72 -17.83
CA GLU A 98 9.44 -23.59 -16.75
C GLU A 98 8.17 -24.36 -17.12
N TYR A 99 7.17 -23.69 -17.68
CA TYR A 99 5.84 -24.27 -17.91
C TYR A 99 5.54 -24.57 -19.39
N LYS A 100 6.42 -24.16 -20.32
CA LYS A 100 6.22 -24.28 -21.78
C LYS A 100 4.96 -23.56 -22.25
N VAL A 101 4.61 -22.46 -21.60
CA VAL A 101 3.44 -21.63 -21.91
C VAL A 101 3.90 -20.22 -22.26
N LYS A 102 3.38 -19.67 -23.36
CA LYS A 102 3.62 -18.28 -23.74
C LYS A 102 2.72 -17.34 -22.97
N THR A 103 3.25 -16.17 -22.67
CA THR A 103 2.55 -15.17 -21.88
C THR A 103 2.71 -13.78 -22.44
N GLN A 104 1.75 -12.91 -22.13
CA GLN A 104 1.78 -11.49 -22.49
C GLN A 104 1.48 -10.64 -21.27
N VAL A 105 2.26 -9.58 -21.06
CA VAL A 105 1.95 -8.60 -20.01
C VAL A 105 0.68 -7.85 -20.38
N SER A 106 -0.32 -7.95 -19.52
CA SER A 106 -1.65 -7.34 -19.72
C SER A 106 -1.72 -5.98 -19.05
N ARG A 107 -1.20 -5.89 -17.82
CA ARG A 107 -1.18 -4.66 -17.02
C ARG A 107 0.06 -4.58 -16.16
N ILE A 108 0.60 -3.37 -16.04
CA ILE A 108 1.60 -3.03 -15.05
C ILE A 108 0.89 -2.23 -13.97
N TYR A 109 0.89 -2.73 -12.73
CA TYR A 109 0.25 -2.03 -11.61
C TYR A 109 1.13 -0.88 -11.13
N TYR A 110 2.38 -1.19 -10.82
CA TYR A 110 3.37 -0.19 -10.44
C TYR A 110 4.78 -0.79 -10.54
N CYS A 111 5.77 0.10 -10.61
CA CYS A 111 7.18 -0.24 -10.51
C CYS A 111 7.84 0.69 -9.49
N HIS A 112 8.56 0.11 -8.54
CA HIS A 112 9.35 0.81 -7.55
C HIS A 112 10.82 0.76 -7.95
N ASN A 113 11.53 1.87 -7.81
CA ASN A 113 12.96 1.95 -8.05
C ASN A 113 13.66 2.46 -6.78
N SER A 114 14.63 1.71 -6.27
CA SER A 114 15.42 2.02 -5.07
C SER A 114 16.10 3.38 -5.11
N LYS A 115 16.48 3.88 -6.31
CA LYS A 115 17.11 5.19 -6.51
C LYS A 115 16.09 6.33 -6.60
N ARG A 116 14.86 6.06 -7.04
CA ARG A 116 13.82 7.08 -7.02
C ARG A 116 13.37 7.21 -5.58
N GLN A 117 13.65 8.36 -4.96
CA GLN A 117 12.84 8.77 -3.82
C GLN A 117 11.39 8.64 -4.24
N VAL A 118 10.59 8.00 -3.38
CA VAL A 118 9.15 7.87 -3.57
C VAL A 118 8.61 9.28 -3.79
N ASP A 119 8.44 9.67 -5.06
CA ASP A 119 7.61 10.80 -5.43
C ASP A 119 6.22 10.36 -5.01
N VAL A 120 5.84 10.69 -3.77
CA VAL A 120 4.47 10.56 -3.31
C VAL A 120 3.68 11.47 -4.23
N ASP A 121 3.02 10.90 -5.22
CA ASP A 121 2.10 11.63 -6.09
C ASP A 121 0.97 12.14 -5.20
N VAL A 122 1.12 13.39 -4.73
CA VAL A 122 0.14 14.01 -3.85
C VAL A 122 -1.07 14.40 -4.70
N ASP A 123 -2.09 13.56 -4.62
CA ASP A 123 -3.32 13.77 -5.37
C ASP A 123 -4.24 14.78 -4.67
N ILE A 124 -5.24 15.27 -5.41
CA ILE A 124 -6.28 16.15 -4.87
C ILE A 124 -6.96 15.53 -3.63
N GLY A 125 -7.07 14.20 -3.59
CA GLY A 125 -7.61 13.47 -2.45
C GLY A 125 -6.81 13.69 -1.16
N ASP A 126 -5.49 13.71 -1.24
CA ASP A 126 -4.60 13.90 -0.08
C ASP A 126 -4.71 15.32 0.47
N TRP A 127 -4.81 16.31 -0.40
CA TRP A 127 -5.07 17.70 -0.01
C TRP A 127 -6.42 17.86 0.69
N ILE A 128 -7.48 17.24 0.15
CA ILE A 128 -8.81 17.27 0.76
C ILE A 128 -8.75 16.64 2.16
N PHE A 129 -8.09 15.49 2.29
CA PHE A 129 -7.97 14.80 3.56
C PHE A 129 -7.21 15.64 4.61
N ALA A 130 -6.09 16.25 4.23
CA ALA A 130 -5.32 17.14 5.10
C ALA A 130 -6.16 18.34 5.58
N VAL A 131 -6.95 18.95 4.69
CA VAL A 131 -7.84 20.07 5.03
C VAL A 131 -8.93 19.64 6.02
N ILE A 132 -9.54 18.46 5.82
CA ILE A 132 -10.56 17.93 6.75
C ILE A 132 -9.97 17.73 8.15
N ILE A 133 -8.77 17.15 8.26
CA ILE A 133 -8.08 16.96 9.55
C ILE A 133 -7.82 18.30 10.23
N LEU A 134 -7.33 19.29 9.49
CA LEU A 134 -7.09 20.63 10.04
C LEU A 134 -8.37 21.26 10.58
N ILE A 135 -9.49 21.17 9.84
CA ILE A 135 -10.79 21.68 10.30
C ILE A 135 -11.18 21.01 11.62
N ILE A 136 -11.12 19.67 11.69
CA ILE A 136 -11.46 18.92 12.92
C ILE A 136 -10.57 19.37 14.08
N PHE A 137 -9.26 19.49 13.87
CA PHE A 137 -8.31 19.94 14.89
C PHE A 137 -8.63 21.36 15.40
N PHE A 138 -8.94 22.29 14.50
CA PHE A 138 -9.35 23.65 14.88
C PHE A 138 -10.68 23.67 15.66
N ARG A 139 -11.63 22.81 15.30
CA ARG A 139 -12.90 22.67 16.03
C ARG A 139 -12.66 22.16 17.45
N ILE A 140 -11.88 21.09 17.62
CA ILE A 140 -11.54 20.52 18.93
C ILE A 140 -10.81 21.57 19.78
N SER A 141 -9.80 22.22 19.23
CA SER A 141 -9.03 23.28 19.91
C SER A 141 -9.90 24.47 20.34
N LYS A 142 -10.94 24.81 19.57
CA LYS A 142 -11.91 25.85 19.95
C LYS A 142 -12.83 25.37 21.05
N LEU A 143 -13.29 24.12 20.97
CA LEU A 143 -14.16 23.50 21.99
C LEU A 143 -13.45 23.44 23.35
N GLU A 144 -12.20 22.99 23.39
CA GLU A 144 -11.40 22.96 24.62
C GLU A 144 -11.22 24.36 25.22
N ARG A 145 -10.91 25.36 24.38
CA ARG A 145 -10.80 26.75 24.85
C ARG A 145 -12.12 27.29 25.40
N VAL A 146 -13.25 26.99 24.77
CA VAL A 146 -14.58 27.40 25.25
C VAL A 146 -14.94 26.64 26.54
N TYR A 147 -14.65 25.35 26.62
CA TYR A 147 -14.90 24.54 27.80
C TYR A 147 -14.05 25.02 28.98
N LEU A 148 -12.77 25.28 28.79
CA LEU A 148 -11.89 25.86 29.81
C LEU A 148 -12.34 27.27 30.22
N LYS A 149 -12.78 28.12 29.29
CA LYS A 149 -13.37 29.43 29.61
C LYS A 149 -14.65 29.29 30.42
N ARG A 150 -15.55 28.37 30.07
CA ARG A 150 -16.78 28.09 30.84
C ARG A 150 -16.49 27.45 32.19
N ALA A 151 -15.51 26.55 32.30
CA ALA A 151 -15.09 25.95 33.55
C ALA A 151 -14.47 26.99 34.50
N LYS A 152 -13.64 27.92 33.97
CA LYS A 152 -13.15 29.08 34.74
C LYS A 152 -14.30 30.02 35.11
N GLY A 153 -15.21 30.36 34.20
CA GLY A 153 -16.37 31.21 34.49
C GLY A 153 -17.35 30.62 35.50
N SER A 154 -17.56 29.30 35.44
CA SER A 154 -18.34 28.51 36.42
C SER A 154 -17.65 28.46 37.78
N LYS A 155 -16.33 28.21 37.82
CA LYS A 155 -15.56 28.29 39.06
C LYS A 155 -15.57 29.70 39.64
N ILE A 156 -15.45 30.76 38.82
CA ILE A 156 -15.52 32.16 39.27
C ILE A 156 -16.93 32.50 39.82
N LYS A 157 -18.01 32.07 39.17
CA LYS A 157 -19.40 32.25 39.67
C LYS A 157 -19.72 31.42 40.92
N LYS A 158 -19.11 30.23 41.07
CA LYS A 158 -19.27 29.38 42.26
C LYS A 158 -18.43 29.91 43.42
N PHE A 159 -17.25 30.48 43.12
CA PHE A 159 -16.37 31.15 44.08
C PHE A 159 -16.93 32.48 44.57
N SER A 160 -17.61 33.26 43.71
CA SER A 160 -18.34 34.46 44.13
C SER A 160 -19.57 34.16 45.00
N ARG A 161 -19.95 32.88 45.15
CA ARG A 161 -21.07 32.43 45.98
C ARG A 161 -20.64 31.62 47.21
N LEU A 162 -19.36 31.22 47.31
CA LEU A 162 -18.82 30.33 48.36
C LEU A 162 -17.50 30.84 48.97
N ARG A 163 -17.24 32.16 48.93
CA ARG A 163 -16.15 32.80 49.68
C ARG A 163 -16.51 34.30 49.91
N ARG A 164 -16.80 34.91 51.07
CA ARG A 164 -16.67 34.56 52.50
C ARG A 164 -15.97 33.24 52.79
N ASP A 165 -14.65 33.35 52.71
CA ASP A 165 -13.58 32.57 53.35
C ASP A 165 -13.10 31.21 52.77
N GLN A 166 -11.80 31.20 52.41
CA GLN A 166 -10.80 30.15 52.08
C GLN A 166 -11.07 28.97 51.11
N VAL A 167 -10.26 28.75 50.06
CA VAL A 167 -9.01 27.99 49.73
C VAL A 167 -9.33 26.53 49.34
N CYS A 168 -9.09 26.08 48.10
CA CYS A 168 -8.09 25.05 47.70
C CYS A 168 -8.07 24.87 46.15
N ILE A 169 -6.92 24.87 45.45
CA ILE A 169 -5.98 23.77 45.12
C ILE A 169 -6.53 22.70 44.14
N SER A 170 -6.01 22.71 42.90
CA SER A 170 -5.27 21.60 42.25
C SER A 170 -5.49 21.50 40.74
N CYS A 171 -4.36 21.48 40.03
CA CYS A 171 -4.13 20.93 38.69
C CYS A 171 -4.41 19.41 38.63
N SER A 172 -4.50 18.87 37.39
CA SER A 172 -4.29 17.46 36.98
C SER A 172 -5.43 16.80 36.19
N CYS A 173 -5.78 17.32 35.01
CA CYS A 173 -6.64 16.56 34.07
C CYS A 173 -6.15 16.52 32.60
N GLY A 174 -5.22 17.38 32.18
CA GLY A 174 -4.79 17.48 30.78
C GLY A 174 -3.88 16.35 30.29
N LEU A 175 -3.03 15.77 31.15
CA LEU A 175 -2.04 14.75 30.73
C LEU A 175 -2.64 13.38 30.38
N ARG A 176 -3.88 13.10 30.80
CA ARG A 176 -4.48 11.76 30.66
C ARG A 176 -5.05 11.47 29.26
N ILE A 177 -5.28 12.51 28.47
CA ILE A 177 -5.86 12.41 27.12
C ILE A 177 -4.75 12.21 26.08
N ILE A 178 -3.61 12.88 26.25
CA ILE A 178 -2.45 12.74 25.36
C ILE A 178 -1.89 11.31 25.40
N ASN A 179 -1.78 10.71 26.59
CA ASN A 179 -1.32 9.32 26.71
C ASN A 179 -2.30 8.32 26.06
N LYS A 180 -3.62 8.58 26.09
CA LYS A 180 -4.60 7.72 25.40
C LYS A 180 -4.54 7.80 23.88
N ILE A 181 -4.14 8.95 23.34
CA ILE A 181 -3.97 9.13 21.88
C ILE A 181 -2.68 8.47 21.43
N ILE A 182 -1.58 8.62 22.18
CA ILE A 182 -0.31 7.94 21.91
C ILE A 182 -0.48 6.41 21.99
N ASP A 183 -1.18 5.89 23.01
CA ASP A 183 -1.46 4.45 23.14
C ASP A 183 -2.35 3.91 22.00
N PHE A 184 -3.22 4.75 21.44
CA PHE A 184 -4.04 4.38 20.28
C PHE A 184 -3.21 4.26 19.00
N PHE A 185 -2.25 5.18 18.79
CA PHE A 185 -1.35 5.11 17.63
C PHE A 185 -0.31 3.98 17.73
N ILE A 186 0.20 3.68 18.93
CA ILE A 186 1.14 2.55 19.13
C ILE A 186 0.46 1.19 18.88
N LYS A 187 -0.85 1.07 19.16
CA LYS A 187 -1.59 -0.19 19.01
C LYS A 187 -2.09 -0.48 17.59
N PHE A 188 -2.20 0.54 16.74
CA PHE A 188 -2.64 0.42 15.34
C PHE A 188 -1.49 0.51 14.31
N GLY A 189 -0.25 0.73 14.76
CA GLY A 189 0.95 0.79 13.93
C GLY A 189 1.77 -0.52 13.90
N LYS A 190 1.16 -1.67 14.20
CA LYS A 190 1.75 -3.00 13.99
C LYS A 190 0.85 -3.84 13.09
#